data_AF-A0A5B0NYC3-F1
#
_entry.id   AF-A0A5B0NYC3-F1
#
_cell.length_a   1.000
_cell.length_b   1.000
_cell.length_c   1.000
_cell.angle_alpha   90.00
_cell.angle_beta   90.00
_cell.angle_gamma   90.00
#
_symmetry.space_group_name_H-M   'P 1'
#
loop_
_entity.id
_entity.type
_entity.pdbx_description
1 polymer ?
#
loop_
_entity_poly.entity_id
_entity_poly.type
_entity_poly.pdbx_seq_one_letter_code
_entity_poly.pdbx_strand_id
1 'polypeptide(L)'
;MPIAGNKYTEDDVKTLVRQTNRWLLRLHKNSLQEVVDFDILAVFIMQEMDDDLHIRKLVDMLIHTFFESGKPQTTRQNQLLEAALVVQKKIQMYDDKIKSQPTLEKPYCLRYPTLEDVRAQSKLLEKQCRVLDDSRMVVLLDENDICVGIGLPPLPKSGGNPVHTPHDQRALACLKEMVNNRVCKLHVGQHPPTFLSAPPDGPPQTPFPIDETTKGNIRTPEGSIEASVSYQAYGFGLGSKKSAGMLDKKVQCTTKSIKTWLLQGYGSTWQEEENILHLPNPLRECQNTDDSDAIVKLRNEMTFYSKLSLVINTAFLPLSTKVAQEAVDYLKKQGSDRLQENLDLEKNEIVASRTVSVNTQVHTHRDRNNAFLFDSVYFFGNHLGGEFLLPSLGVAYPGLHGYSFHGPFRILYHGVAKFYFDQALEAPPQRFSVAMWSRESSFSAIARYSAYHEKDKE
;
A
#
# COMPACT_ATOMS: atom_id res chain seq x y z
N MET A 1 -19.99 -25.53 -25.66
CA MET A 1 -19.84 -26.09 -24.30
C MET A 1 -19.37 -24.97 -23.38
N PRO A 2 -20.05 -24.70 -22.25
CA PRO A 2 -19.52 -23.74 -21.29
C PRO A 2 -18.34 -24.41 -20.57
N ILE A 3 -17.13 -23.88 -20.78
CA ILE A 3 -15.92 -24.38 -20.13
C ILE A 3 -16.04 -24.03 -18.65
N ALA A 4 -16.14 -25.07 -17.80
CA ALA A 4 -16.11 -24.94 -16.36
C ALA A 4 -14.91 -24.09 -15.91
N GLY A 5 -15.11 -23.24 -14.91
CA GLY A 5 -14.06 -22.42 -14.33
C GLY A 5 -12.95 -23.30 -13.75
N ASN A 6 -11.86 -23.47 -14.49
CA ASN A 6 -10.76 -24.32 -14.06
C ASN A 6 -9.89 -23.55 -13.05
N LYS A 7 -9.74 -24.14 -11.85
CA LYS A 7 -8.70 -23.74 -10.88
C LYS A 7 -7.35 -23.80 -11.59
N TYR A 8 -6.51 -22.78 -11.42
CA TYR A 8 -5.14 -22.80 -11.93
C TYR A 8 -4.41 -24.01 -11.33
N THR A 9 -3.90 -24.90 -12.17
CA THR A 9 -2.89 -25.88 -11.78
C THR A 9 -1.56 -25.18 -11.48
N GLU A 10 -0.61 -25.86 -10.83
CA GLU A 10 0.72 -25.29 -10.62
C GLU A 10 1.40 -24.89 -11.94
N ASP A 11 1.23 -25.67 -13.00
CA ASP A 11 1.81 -25.38 -14.30
C ASP A 11 1.12 -24.20 -15.00
N ASP A 12 -0.18 -24.03 -14.78
CA ASP A 12 -0.88 -22.81 -15.20
C ASP A 12 -0.33 -21.58 -14.47
N VAL A 13 -0.06 -21.68 -13.17
CA VAL A 13 0.55 -20.59 -12.38
C VAL A 13 1.96 -20.27 -12.88
N LYS A 14 2.80 -21.28 -13.13
CA LYS A 14 4.15 -21.06 -13.70
C LYS A 14 4.07 -20.38 -15.07
N THR A 15 3.14 -20.83 -15.92
CA THR A 15 2.92 -20.24 -17.25
C THR A 15 2.44 -18.80 -17.15
N LEU A 16 1.50 -18.52 -16.25
CA LEU A 16 1.00 -17.19 -15.93
C LEU A 16 2.13 -16.26 -15.50
N VAL A 17 2.94 -16.65 -14.52
CA VAL A 17 4.08 -15.83 -14.04
C VAL A 17 5.06 -15.54 -15.18
N ARG A 18 5.38 -16.54 -16.02
CA ARG A 18 6.23 -16.32 -17.20
C ARG A 18 5.61 -15.35 -18.20
N GLN A 19 4.30 -15.38 -18.42
CA GLN A 19 3.61 -14.43 -19.29
C GLN A 19 3.60 -13.02 -18.69
N THR A 20 3.30 -12.89 -17.40
CA THR A 20 3.35 -11.63 -16.65
C THR A 20 4.74 -11.01 -16.72
N ASN A 21 5.80 -11.77 -16.45
CA ASN A 21 7.17 -11.29 -16.54
C ASN A 21 7.53 -10.81 -17.95
N ARG A 22 7.14 -11.56 -19.00
CA ARG A 22 7.36 -11.13 -20.39
C ARG A 22 6.57 -9.87 -20.75
N TRP A 23 5.37 -9.70 -20.19
CA TRP A 23 4.58 -8.47 -20.39
C TRP A 23 5.22 -7.28 -19.68
N LEU A 24 5.58 -7.42 -18.40
CA LEU A 24 6.27 -6.38 -17.64
C LEU A 24 7.61 -5.97 -18.26
N LEU A 25 8.41 -6.93 -18.72
CA LEU A 25 9.67 -6.63 -19.41
C LEU A 25 9.44 -5.83 -20.70
N ARG A 26 8.37 -6.11 -21.45
CA ARG A 26 8.01 -5.34 -22.65
C ARG A 26 7.55 -3.92 -22.29
N LEU A 27 6.73 -3.79 -21.25
CA LEU A 27 6.29 -2.49 -20.75
C LEU A 27 7.46 -1.65 -20.24
N HIS A 28 8.36 -2.26 -19.45
CA HIS A 28 9.52 -1.59 -18.89
C HIS A 28 10.49 -1.08 -19.96
N LYS A 29 10.66 -1.78 -21.08
CA LYS A 29 11.51 -1.31 -22.19
C LYS A 29 11.05 0.02 -22.79
N ASN A 30 9.76 0.29 -22.72
CA ASN A 30 9.14 1.50 -23.25
C ASN A 30 8.46 2.31 -22.14
N SER A 31 8.88 2.15 -20.87
CA SER A 31 8.24 2.83 -19.76
C SER A 31 8.53 4.33 -19.80
N LEU A 32 7.57 5.11 -19.30
CA LEU A 32 7.82 6.50 -18.94
C LEU A 32 8.39 6.50 -17.52
N GLN A 33 9.67 6.88 -17.39
CA GLN A 33 10.29 7.15 -16.11
C GLN A 33 10.20 8.64 -15.84
N GLU A 34 9.61 9.01 -14.70
CA GLU A 34 9.46 10.40 -14.31
C GLU A 34 9.99 10.59 -12.88
N VAL A 35 10.90 11.56 -12.73
CA VAL A 35 11.37 11.99 -11.42
C VAL A 35 10.36 13.01 -10.88
N VAL A 36 9.70 12.66 -9.79
CA VAL A 36 8.75 13.53 -9.09
C VAL A 36 9.47 14.31 -7.99
N ASP A 37 8.97 15.52 -7.75
CA ASP A 37 9.52 16.41 -6.73
C ASP A 37 9.11 15.96 -5.32
N PHE A 38 9.81 14.97 -4.79
CA PHE A 38 9.52 14.30 -3.52
C PHE A 38 10.78 13.66 -2.93
N ASP A 39 10.85 13.51 -1.61
CA ASP A 39 11.87 12.71 -0.91
C ASP A 39 11.16 11.74 0.03
N ILE A 40 11.06 10.46 -0.39
CA ILE A 40 10.28 9.47 0.36
C ILE A 40 10.88 9.17 1.73
N LEU A 41 12.21 9.22 1.85
CA LEU A 41 12.93 8.89 3.07
C LEU A 41 12.81 10.00 4.10
N ALA A 42 12.92 11.26 3.69
CA ALA A 42 12.71 12.39 4.59
C ALA A 42 11.27 12.43 5.11
N VAL A 43 10.29 12.25 4.22
CA VAL A 43 8.87 12.22 4.62
C VAL A 43 8.58 11.06 5.55
N PHE A 44 9.17 9.89 5.29
CA PHE A 44 9.06 8.74 6.17
C PHE A 44 9.56 9.03 7.60
N ILE A 45 10.74 9.65 7.74
CA ILE A 45 11.30 10.06 9.03
C ILE A 45 10.34 10.98 9.78
N MET A 46 9.82 12.02 9.11
CA MET A 46 8.88 12.97 9.71
C MET A 46 7.59 12.27 10.19
N GLN A 47 7.04 11.37 9.38
CA GLN A 47 5.82 10.63 9.71
C GLN A 47 5.98 9.72 10.94
N GLU A 48 7.16 9.12 11.13
CA GLU A 48 7.44 8.15 12.20
C GLU A 48 8.17 8.73 13.43
N MET A 49 8.43 10.04 13.47
CA MET A 49 9.05 10.68 14.62
C MET A 49 8.22 11.80 15.22
N ASP A 50 8.21 12.95 14.58
CA ASP A 50 7.56 14.15 15.09
C ASP A 50 7.15 15.04 13.91
N ASP A 51 5.98 15.64 14.03
CA ASP A 51 5.34 16.34 12.92
C ASP A 51 5.90 17.76 12.75
N ASP A 52 6.48 18.34 13.81
CA ASP A 52 6.85 19.76 13.91
C ASP A 52 8.37 19.99 13.88
N LEU A 53 9.17 18.95 14.15
CA LEU A 53 10.63 19.06 14.14
C LEU A 53 11.19 19.09 12.73
N HIS A 54 12.15 20.00 12.51
CA HIS A 54 12.90 20.08 11.25
C HIS A 54 13.69 18.80 10.99
N ILE A 55 13.66 18.31 9.74
CA ILE A 55 14.34 17.09 9.28
C ILE A 55 15.81 16.96 9.73
N ARG A 56 16.60 18.05 9.78
CA ARG A 56 17.99 18.02 10.24
C ARG A 56 18.08 17.48 11.67
N LYS A 57 17.23 17.99 12.55
CA LYS A 57 17.18 17.55 13.95
C LYS A 57 16.76 16.09 14.06
N LEU A 58 15.77 15.67 13.28
CA LEU A 58 15.30 14.29 13.27
C LEU A 58 16.40 13.33 12.82
N VAL A 59 17.09 13.66 11.73
CA VAL A 59 18.23 12.90 11.20
C VAL A 59 19.36 12.80 12.22
N ASP A 60 19.77 13.93 12.82
CA ASP A 60 20.83 13.96 13.83
C ASP A 60 20.46 13.08 15.05
N MET A 61 19.21 13.16 15.52
CA MET A 61 18.73 12.34 16.63
C MET A 61 18.76 10.84 16.32
N LEU A 62 18.34 10.44 15.10
CA LEU A 62 18.34 9.04 14.67
C LEU A 62 19.75 8.47 14.60
N ILE A 63 20.68 9.20 13.97
CA ILE A 63 22.07 8.77 13.82
C ILE A 63 22.73 8.69 15.20
N HIS A 64 22.59 9.72 16.03
CA HIS A 64 23.16 9.71 17.37
C HIS A 64 22.65 8.53 18.21
N THR A 65 21.36 8.22 18.12
CA THR A 65 20.74 7.18 18.97
C THR A 65 21.00 5.77 18.45
N PHE A 66 20.92 5.55 17.14
CA PHE A 66 20.95 4.21 16.55
C PHE A 66 22.25 3.86 15.81
N PHE A 67 23.17 4.80 15.65
CA PHE A 67 24.49 4.54 15.05
C PHE A 67 25.63 4.81 16.03
N GLU A 68 25.59 5.93 16.76
CA GLU A 68 26.69 6.33 17.64
C GLU A 68 26.56 5.75 19.05
N SER A 69 25.37 5.81 19.65
CA SER A 69 25.15 5.48 21.07
C SER A 69 24.46 4.13 21.30
N GLY A 70 23.91 3.53 20.25
CA GLY A 70 23.07 2.34 20.34
C GLY A 70 22.90 1.68 18.98
N LYS A 71 22.04 0.66 18.91
CA LYS A 71 21.72 -0.05 17.66
C LYS A 71 20.22 -0.31 17.55
N PRO A 72 19.62 -0.27 16.35
CA PRO A 72 18.22 -0.62 16.16
C PRO A 72 17.86 -1.98 16.78
N GLN A 73 16.71 -2.05 17.43
CA GLN A 73 16.16 -3.28 18.04
C GLN A 73 14.92 -3.79 17.29
N THR A 74 14.33 -2.98 16.42
CA THR A 74 13.18 -3.36 15.60
C THR A 74 13.41 -3.02 14.14
N THR A 75 12.64 -3.64 13.25
CA THR A 75 12.69 -3.39 11.80
C THR A 75 12.46 -1.92 11.50
N ARG A 76 11.47 -1.26 12.15
CA ARG A 76 11.21 0.16 11.94
C ARG A 76 12.39 1.05 12.35
N GLN A 77 13.03 0.76 13.49
CA GLN A 77 14.20 1.53 13.93
C GLN A 77 15.36 1.42 12.94
N ASN A 78 15.56 0.23 12.35
CA ASN A 78 16.59 0.02 11.33
C ASN A 78 16.28 0.80 10.06
N GLN A 79 15.03 0.75 9.58
CA GLN A 79 14.58 1.49 8.41
C GLN A 79 14.71 3.00 8.60
N LEU A 80 14.42 3.52 9.80
CA LEU A 80 14.60 4.94 10.11
C LEU A 80 16.09 5.34 10.11
N LEU A 81 16.97 4.49 10.63
CA LEU A 81 18.41 4.75 10.58
C LEU A 81 18.92 4.76 9.13
N GLU A 82 18.53 3.78 8.32
CA GLU A 82 18.91 3.73 6.89
C GLU A 82 18.41 4.97 6.14
N ALA A 83 17.16 5.36 6.36
CA ALA A 83 16.60 6.59 5.80
C ALA A 83 17.40 7.83 6.24
N ALA A 84 17.74 7.93 7.53
CA ALA A 84 18.48 9.06 8.07
C ALA A 84 19.87 9.21 7.46
N LEU A 85 20.59 8.10 7.23
CA LEU A 85 21.91 8.12 6.60
C LEU A 85 21.86 8.65 5.16
N VAL A 86 20.83 8.27 4.38
CA VAL A 86 20.65 8.77 3.01
C VAL A 86 20.30 10.26 3.01
N VAL A 87 19.35 10.66 3.85
CA VAL A 87 18.91 12.07 3.95
C VAL A 87 20.06 12.95 4.47
N GLN A 88 20.85 12.48 5.45
CA GLN A 88 22.03 13.20 5.95
C GLN A 88 23.02 13.49 4.83
N LYS A 89 23.34 12.48 4.00
CA LYS A 89 24.26 12.63 2.87
C LYS A 89 23.74 13.67 1.88
N LYS A 90 22.45 13.66 1.55
CA LYS A 90 21.82 14.66 0.66
C LYS A 90 21.95 16.08 1.23
N ILE A 91 21.66 16.23 2.52
CA ILE A 91 21.75 17.51 3.24
C ILE A 91 23.21 18.03 3.24
N GLN A 92 24.18 17.19 3.58
CA GLN A 92 25.60 17.54 3.58
C GLN A 92 26.08 17.96 2.18
N MET A 93 25.68 17.21 1.14
CA MET A 93 26.01 17.56 -0.25
C MET A 93 25.46 18.93 -0.65
N TYR A 94 24.25 19.29 -0.21
CA TYR A 94 23.69 20.61 -0.46
C TYR A 94 24.46 21.70 0.30
N ASP A 95 24.74 21.50 1.59
CA ASP A 95 25.44 22.46 2.45
C ASP A 95 26.85 22.78 1.98
N ASP A 96 27.54 21.81 1.37
CA ASP A 96 28.85 22.04 0.80
C ASP A 96 28.78 22.76 -0.55
N LYS A 97 27.83 22.39 -1.41
CA LYS A 97 27.72 23.00 -2.74
C LYS A 97 27.19 24.44 -2.69
N ILE A 98 26.25 24.75 -1.80
CA ILE A 98 25.64 26.09 -1.71
C ILE A 98 26.66 27.19 -1.40
N LYS A 99 27.77 26.85 -0.70
CA LYS A 99 28.90 27.77 -0.44
C LYS A 99 29.56 28.25 -1.74
N SER A 100 29.59 27.40 -2.76
CA SER A 100 30.20 27.66 -4.07
C SER A 100 29.19 28.02 -5.16
N GLN A 101 27.91 27.67 -4.98
CA GLN A 101 26.82 27.86 -5.93
C GLN A 101 25.58 28.42 -5.20
N PRO A 102 25.50 29.72 -4.91
CA PRO A 102 24.42 30.30 -4.09
C PRO A 102 23.02 30.16 -4.68
N THR A 103 22.91 29.86 -5.99
CA THR A 103 21.64 29.65 -6.70
C THR A 103 21.21 28.17 -6.72
N LEU A 104 21.96 27.27 -6.07
CA LEU A 104 21.59 25.87 -5.99
C LEU A 104 20.25 25.72 -5.29
N GLU A 105 19.32 25.05 -5.94
CA GLU A 105 18.00 24.78 -5.37
C GLU A 105 18.11 23.85 -4.15
N LYS A 106 17.31 24.14 -3.12
CA LYS A 106 17.21 23.27 -1.95
C LYS A 106 16.62 21.91 -2.35
N PRO A 107 17.19 20.78 -1.87
CA PRO A 107 16.52 19.49 -2.00
C PRO A 107 15.15 19.53 -1.32
N TYR A 108 14.25 18.63 -1.72
CA TYR A 108 12.87 18.57 -1.24
C TYR A 108 12.79 18.65 0.29
N CYS A 109 13.60 17.84 0.98
CA CYS A 109 13.63 17.78 2.45
C CYS A 109 14.05 19.12 3.12
N LEU A 110 14.70 20.04 2.41
CA LEU A 110 15.04 21.37 2.91
C LEU A 110 14.09 22.49 2.42
N ARG A 111 13.27 22.22 1.40
CA ARG A 111 12.14 23.09 0.99
C ARG A 111 10.91 22.85 1.87
N TYR A 112 10.67 21.59 2.23
CA TYR A 112 9.58 21.15 3.10
C TYR A 112 10.15 20.44 4.34
N PRO A 113 10.74 21.19 5.29
CA PRO A 113 11.54 20.63 6.37
C PRO A 113 10.76 19.97 7.51
N THR A 114 9.44 20.11 7.56
CA THR A 114 8.56 19.50 8.58
C THR A 114 7.41 18.71 7.93
N LEU A 115 6.73 17.86 8.72
CA LEU A 115 5.56 17.14 8.19
C LEU A 115 4.40 18.08 7.88
N GLU A 116 4.29 19.20 8.60
CA GLU A 116 3.32 20.25 8.30
C GLU A 116 3.55 20.85 6.90
N ASP A 117 4.80 21.18 6.55
CA ASP A 117 5.16 21.70 5.23
C ASP A 117 4.81 20.70 4.12
N VAL A 118 5.11 19.41 4.32
CA VAL A 118 4.79 18.33 3.37
C VAL A 118 3.27 18.21 3.18
N ARG A 119 2.50 18.31 4.26
CA ARG A 119 1.02 18.27 4.20
C ARG A 119 0.46 19.50 3.48
N ALA A 120 0.97 20.69 3.77
CA ALA A 120 0.58 21.92 3.10
C ALA A 120 0.85 21.86 1.59
N GLN A 121 2.02 21.36 1.21
CA GLN A 121 2.38 21.15 -0.19
C GLN A 121 1.48 20.10 -0.86
N SER A 122 1.22 18.96 -0.19
CA SER A 122 0.33 17.92 -0.71
C SER A 122 -1.09 18.45 -0.96
N LYS A 123 -1.62 19.31 -0.07
CA LYS A 123 -2.93 19.99 -0.24
C LYS A 123 -2.95 20.95 -1.43
N LEU A 124 -1.85 21.67 -1.67
CA LEU A 124 -1.73 22.55 -2.81
C LEU A 124 -1.72 21.75 -4.12
N LEU A 125 -0.91 20.70 -4.16
CA LEU A 125 -0.75 19.81 -5.31
C LEU A 125 -2.03 19.01 -5.64
N GLU A 126 -2.80 18.61 -4.63
CA GLU A 126 -4.06 17.85 -4.81
C GLU A 126 -5.02 18.54 -5.80
N LYS A 127 -5.07 19.87 -5.79
CA LYS A 127 -5.97 20.67 -6.63
C LYS A 127 -5.53 20.73 -8.09
N GLN A 128 -4.29 20.36 -8.39
CA GLN A 128 -3.66 20.51 -9.69
C GLN A 128 -2.94 19.25 -10.16
N CYS A 129 -3.36 18.08 -9.65
CA CYS A 129 -2.78 16.80 -10.03
C CYS A 129 -2.82 16.62 -11.56
N ARG A 130 -1.65 16.40 -12.16
CA ARG A 130 -1.54 16.11 -13.59
C ARG A 130 -1.82 14.63 -13.83
N VAL A 131 -2.69 14.32 -14.78
CA VAL A 131 -2.93 12.93 -15.20
C VAL A 131 -1.70 12.38 -15.93
N LEU A 132 -1.25 11.21 -15.51
CA LEU A 132 -0.12 10.49 -16.08
C LEU A 132 -0.51 9.77 -17.39
N ASP A 133 0.50 9.40 -18.19
CA ASP A 133 0.33 8.63 -19.42
C ASP A 133 -0.41 7.31 -19.14
N ASP A 134 -1.46 7.05 -19.93
CA ASP A 134 -2.35 5.89 -19.80
C ASP A 134 -2.02 4.76 -20.81
N SER A 135 -1.13 5.03 -21.76
CA SER A 135 -0.78 4.13 -22.87
C SER A 135 0.42 3.24 -22.55
N ARG A 136 1.22 3.60 -21.54
CA ARG A 136 2.49 2.94 -21.18
C ARG A 136 2.59 2.71 -19.67
N MET A 137 3.54 1.85 -19.28
CA MET A 137 3.92 1.74 -17.87
C MET A 137 4.60 3.04 -17.44
N VAL A 138 4.18 3.55 -16.28
CA VAL A 138 4.79 4.72 -15.64
C VAL A 138 5.55 4.25 -14.41
N VAL A 139 6.80 4.70 -14.27
CA VAL A 139 7.64 4.49 -13.08
C VAL A 139 7.98 5.86 -12.51
N LEU A 140 7.48 6.13 -11.31
CA LEU A 140 7.75 7.36 -10.58
C LEU A 140 8.95 7.14 -9.68
N LEU A 141 9.96 8.01 -9.80
CA LEU A 141 11.17 8.02 -8.99
C LEU A 141 11.19 9.31 -8.15
N ASP A 142 11.63 9.24 -6.91
CA ASP A 142 11.84 10.44 -6.09
C ASP A 142 13.19 11.12 -6.40
N GLU A 143 13.53 12.20 -5.69
CA GLU A 143 14.79 12.93 -5.91
C GLU A 143 16.07 12.16 -5.55
N ASN A 144 15.93 10.94 -5.01
CA ASN A 144 16.99 10.01 -4.66
C ASN A 144 16.98 8.76 -5.57
N ASP A 145 16.26 8.82 -6.70
CA ASP A 145 16.07 7.73 -7.65
C ASP A 145 15.37 6.50 -7.04
N ILE A 146 14.64 6.67 -5.94
CA ILE A 146 13.88 5.60 -5.30
C ILE A 146 12.52 5.50 -5.98
N CYS A 147 12.14 4.27 -6.36
CA CYS A 147 10.81 4.04 -6.93
C CYS A 147 9.73 4.32 -5.88
N VAL A 148 8.84 5.25 -6.19
CA VAL A 148 7.70 5.65 -5.34
C VAL A 148 6.35 5.34 -5.96
N GLY A 149 6.30 4.83 -7.20
CA GLY A 149 5.05 4.45 -7.82
C GLY A 149 5.21 3.76 -9.14
N ILE A 150 4.34 2.78 -9.41
CA ILE A 150 4.28 2.07 -10.68
C ILE A 150 2.84 2.03 -11.16
N GLY A 151 2.59 2.70 -12.28
CA GLY A 151 1.33 2.63 -13.01
C GLY A 151 1.42 1.61 -14.13
N LEU A 152 0.46 0.68 -14.21
CA LEU A 152 0.35 -0.29 -15.30
C LEU A 152 -0.94 -0.11 -16.09
N PRO A 153 -0.86 -0.06 -17.44
CA PRO A 153 -2.05 -0.06 -18.29
C PRO A 153 -2.73 -1.43 -18.24
N PRO A 154 -3.97 -1.54 -18.75
CA PRO A 154 -4.66 -2.81 -18.86
C PRO A 154 -3.84 -3.86 -19.62
N LEU A 155 -4.00 -5.12 -19.24
CA LEU A 155 -3.39 -6.22 -19.98
C LEU A 155 -3.96 -6.21 -21.42
N PRO A 156 -3.10 -6.29 -22.46
CA PRO A 156 -3.57 -6.33 -23.83
C PRO A 156 -4.50 -7.53 -24.07
N LYS A 157 -5.60 -7.30 -24.78
CA LYS A 157 -6.49 -8.38 -25.22
C LYS A 157 -5.70 -9.33 -26.14
N SER A 158 -5.77 -10.62 -25.85
CA SER A 158 -5.18 -11.65 -26.70
C SER A 158 -5.94 -11.70 -28.04
N GLY A 159 -5.24 -11.45 -29.15
CA GLY A 159 -5.83 -11.45 -30.51
C GLY A 159 -6.11 -12.83 -31.11
N GLY A 160 -6.29 -13.86 -30.27
CA GLY A 160 -6.59 -15.24 -30.69
C GLY A 160 -7.83 -15.78 -29.97
N ASN A 161 -8.10 -17.08 -30.11
CA ASN A 161 -9.12 -17.77 -29.31
C ASN A 161 -8.49 -18.26 -28.00
N PRO A 162 -8.57 -17.50 -26.89
CA PRO A 162 -7.93 -17.92 -25.64
C PRO A 162 -8.61 -19.17 -25.09
N VAL A 163 -7.80 -20.10 -24.58
CA VAL A 163 -8.28 -21.33 -23.90
C VAL A 163 -8.96 -20.99 -22.58
N HIS A 164 -8.60 -19.86 -21.95
CA HIS A 164 -9.14 -19.40 -20.69
C HIS A 164 -9.83 -18.04 -20.83
N THR A 165 -10.85 -17.82 -20.00
CA THR A 165 -11.45 -16.49 -19.83
C THR A 165 -10.37 -15.46 -19.44
N PRO A 166 -10.33 -14.28 -20.09
CA PRO A 166 -9.41 -13.21 -19.73
C PRO A 166 -9.44 -12.83 -18.24
N HIS A 167 -8.30 -12.45 -17.69
CA HIS A 167 -8.13 -12.21 -16.25
C HIS A 167 -9.00 -11.07 -15.71
N ASP A 168 -9.14 -9.99 -16.46
CA ASP A 168 -9.99 -8.84 -16.18
C ASP A 168 -11.48 -9.21 -16.14
N GLN A 169 -11.92 -10.03 -17.10
CA GLN A 169 -13.29 -10.52 -17.17
C GLN A 169 -13.61 -11.48 -16.01
N ARG A 170 -12.68 -12.37 -15.66
CA ARG A 170 -12.79 -13.26 -14.49
C ARG A 170 -12.92 -12.47 -13.19
N ALA A 171 -12.02 -11.52 -12.98
CA ALA A 171 -12.05 -10.64 -11.82
C ALA A 171 -13.37 -9.84 -11.76
N LEU A 172 -13.77 -9.19 -12.85
CA LEU A 172 -15.02 -8.42 -12.90
C LEU A 172 -16.26 -9.28 -12.66
N ALA A 173 -16.32 -10.49 -13.21
CA ALA A 173 -17.42 -11.42 -12.97
C ALA A 173 -17.51 -11.81 -11.49
N CYS A 174 -16.38 -12.11 -10.86
CA CYS A 174 -16.30 -12.37 -9.42
C CYS A 174 -16.82 -11.18 -8.61
N LEU A 175 -16.37 -9.95 -8.91
CA LEU A 175 -16.77 -8.74 -8.18
C LEU A 175 -18.26 -8.43 -8.35
N LYS A 176 -18.82 -8.62 -9.55
CA LYS A 176 -20.26 -8.47 -9.82
C LYS A 176 -21.09 -9.48 -9.03
N GLU A 177 -20.62 -10.72 -8.95
CA GLU A 177 -21.29 -11.75 -8.15
C GLU A 177 -21.28 -11.41 -6.66
N MET A 178 -20.17 -10.87 -6.15
CA MET A 178 -20.09 -10.41 -4.75
C MET A 178 -21.07 -9.28 -4.44
N VAL A 179 -21.43 -8.43 -5.40
CA VAL A 179 -22.49 -7.41 -5.22
C VAL A 179 -23.88 -8.04 -5.28
N ASN A 180 -24.08 -8.98 -6.20
CA ASN A 180 -25.40 -9.61 -6.41
C ASN A 180 -25.73 -10.62 -5.30
N ASN A 181 -24.72 -11.20 -4.67
CA ASN A 181 -24.89 -12.15 -3.59
C ASN A 181 -24.90 -11.43 -2.23
N ARG A 182 -26.01 -11.55 -1.49
CA ARG A 182 -26.22 -10.91 -0.17
C ARG A 182 -25.22 -11.33 0.91
N VAL A 183 -24.46 -12.39 0.64
CA VAL A 183 -23.39 -12.95 1.47
C VAL A 183 -22.27 -11.94 1.70
N CYS A 184 -21.77 -11.29 0.65
CA CYS A 184 -20.80 -10.21 0.78
C CYS A 184 -21.60 -8.93 1.01
N LYS A 185 -21.49 -8.31 2.20
CA LYS A 185 -22.18 -7.04 2.54
C LYS A 185 -21.62 -5.82 1.76
N LEU A 186 -21.33 -5.98 0.47
CA LEU A 186 -20.86 -4.94 -0.43
C LEU A 186 -22.04 -4.08 -0.87
N HIS A 187 -22.20 -2.93 -0.23
CA HIS A 187 -23.26 -2.00 -0.55
C HIS A 187 -22.85 -1.04 -1.66
N VAL A 188 -23.61 -1.01 -2.76
CA VAL A 188 -23.42 -0.04 -3.87
C VAL A 188 -23.88 1.38 -3.53
N GLY A 189 -24.47 1.57 -2.34
CA GLY A 189 -25.20 2.76 -1.95
C GLY A 189 -24.44 3.75 -1.06
N GLN A 190 -23.10 3.69 -0.95
CA GLN A 190 -22.37 4.72 -0.19
C GLN A 190 -22.73 6.12 -0.71
N HIS A 191 -22.80 6.27 -2.03
CA HIS A 191 -23.31 7.46 -2.70
C HIS A 191 -24.14 7.05 -3.94
N PRO A 192 -25.22 7.79 -4.28
CA PRO A 192 -25.91 7.60 -5.54
C PRO A 192 -24.94 7.77 -6.74
N PRO A 193 -25.04 6.92 -7.78
CA PRO A 193 -24.25 7.09 -9.00
C PRO A 193 -24.49 8.46 -9.63
N THR A 194 -23.41 9.14 -10.03
CA THR A 194 -23.48 10.39 -10.79
C THR A 194 -23.37 10.09 -12.28
N PHE A 195 -24.31 10.60 -13.08
CA PHE A 195 -24.35 10.39 -14.53
C PHE A 195 -24.06 11.70 -15.27
N LEU A 196 -23.09 11.69 -16.19
CA LEU A 196 -22.68 12.87 -16.96
C LEU A 196 -22.61 12.54 -18.45
N SER A 197 -22.91 13.52 -19.30
CA SER A 197 -22.77 13.43 -20.76
C SER A 197 -21.38 13.82 -21.27
N ALA A 198 -20.59 14.51 -20.45
CA ALA A 198 -19.24 14.97 -20.77
C ALA A 198 -18.34 14.91 -19.52
N PRO A 199 -17.02 14.77 -19.69
CA PRO A 199 -16.07 14.81 -18.57
C PRO A 199 -16.11 16.18 -17.87
N PRO A 200 -15.94 16.23 -16.53
CA PRO A 200 -15.75 17.48 -15.82
C PRO A 200 -14.51 18.23 -16.32
N ASP A 201 -14.60 19.56 -16.40
CA ASP A 201 -13.46 20.41 -16.75
C ASP A 201 -12.43 20.49 -15.61
N GLY A 202 -11.16 20.64 -16.01
CA GLY A 202 -10.04 20.89 -15.11
C GLY A 202 -9.35 19.62 -14.56
N PRO A 203 -8.40 19.78 -13.63
CA PRO A 203 -7.67 18.66 -13.05
C PRO A 203 -8.60 17.75 -12.22
N PRO A 204 -8.32 16.43 -12.13
CA PRO A 204 -9.10 15.52 -11.30
C PRO A 204 -9.20 15.99 -9.85
N GLN A 205 -10.42 16.07 -9.30
CA GLN A 205 -10.68 16.50 -7.93
C GLN A 205 -11.33 15.39 -7.12
N THR A 206 -10.93 15.22 -5.86
CA THR A 206 -11.63 14.36 -4.89
C THR A 206 -12.76 15.13 -4.19
N PRO A 207 -13.89 14.47 -3.86
CA PRO A 207 -14.90 15.07 -2.98
C PRO A 207 -14.43 15.17 -1.51
N PHE A 208 -13.38 14.45 -1.13
CA PHE A 208 -12.89 14.34 0.24
C PHE A 208 -11.37 14.59 0.30
N PRO A 209 -10.91 15.84 0.12
CA PRO A 209 -9.50 16.18 0.08
C PRO A 209 -8.81 16.06 1.45
N ILE A 210 -7.49 16.20 1.46
CA ILE A 210 -6.72 16.33 2.71
C ILE A 210 -7.10 17.64 3.38
N ASP A 211 -7.47 17.60 4.65
CA ASP A 211 -7.80 18.81 5.44
C ASP A 211 -7.05 18.83 6.78
N GLU A 212 -7.29 19.88 7.58
CA GLU A 212 -6.67 20.03 8.90
C GLU A 212 -7.22 19.06 9.95
N THR A 213 -8.43 18.55 9.74
CA THR A 213 -9.12 17.66 10.66
C THR A 213 -8.62 16.23 10.52
N THR A 214 -8.60 15.73 9.29
CA THR A 214 -8.17 14.38 8.93
C THR A 214 -6.66 14.25 8.95
N LYS A 215 -5.93 15.29 8.53
CA LYS A 215 -4.46 15.28 8.32
C LYS A 215 -4.00 14.09 7.46
N GLY A 216 -4.88 13.57 6.61
CA GLY A 216 -4.68 12.34 5.84
C GLY A 216 -4.54 11.05 6.68
N ASN A 217 -5.03 11.04 7.92
CA ASN A 217 -5.03 9.87 8.80
C ASN A 217 -6.42 9.20 8.91
N ILE A 218 -7.45 9.80 8.32
CA ILE A 218 -8.82 9.29 8.31
C ILE A 218 -9.17 8.93 6.87
N ARG A 219 -9.62 7.69 6.65
CA ARG A 219 -9.99 7.16 5.33
C ARG A 219 -11.47 7.34 5.04
N THR A 220 -12.32 6.95 5.99
CA THR A 220 -13.76 6.84 5.78
C THR A 220 -14.46 8.15 6.15
N PRO A 221 -15.22 8.78 5.23
CA PRO A 221 -16.01 9.96 5.56
C PRO A 221 -17.07 9.65 6.63
N GLU A 222 -17.33 10.63 7.50
CA GLU A 222 -18.33 10.50 8.56
C GLU A 222 -19.73 10.23 7.99
N GLY A 223 -20.47 9.31 8.60
CA GLY A 223 -21.82 8.92 8.17
C GLY A 223 -21.89 8.09 6.88
N SER A 224 -20.75 7.74 6.27
CA SER A 224 -20.75 6.92 5.05
C SER A 224 -21.11 5.46 5.33
N ILE A 225 -21.92 4.88 4.45
CA ILE A 225 -22.27 3.45 4.50
C ILE A 225 -21.03 2.64 4.13
N GLU A 226 -20.76 1.57 4.89
CA GLU A 226 -19.66 0.65 4.57
C GLU A 226 -19.94 -0.04 3.23
N ALA A 227 -19.14 0.32 2.22
CA ALA A 227 -19.21 -0.21 0.86
C ALA A 227 -17.93 -0.98 0.48
N SER A 228 -17.24 -1.49 1.50
CA SER A 228 -16.02 -2.25 1.35
C SER A 228 -16.02 -3.50 2.21
N VAL A 229 -15.41 -4.56 1.71
CA VAL A 229 -15.16 -5.78 2.47
C VAL A 229 -13.68 -6.11 2.40
N SER A 230 -13.10 -6.50 3.53
CA SER A 230 -11.69 -6.84 3.62
C SER A 230 -11.50 -8.29 4.05
N TYR A 231 -10.56 -8.94 3.37
CA TYR A 231 -10.18 -10.32 3.60
C TYR A 231 -8.71 -10.36 3.98
N GLN A 232 -8.37 -11.17 4.97
CA GLN A 232 -7.01 -11.30 5.46
C GLN A 232 -6.66 -12.78 5.57
N ALA A 233 -5.66 -13.21 4.80
CA ALA A 233 -5.11 -14.56 4.81
C ALA A 233 -4.38 -14.85 6.13
N TYR A 234 -3.62 -13.87 6.63
CA TYR A 234 -2.94 -13.90 7.91
C TYR A 234 -2.76 -12.50 8.50
N GLY A 235 -2.65 -12.41 9.82
CA GLY A 235 -2.67 -11.15 10.56
C GLY A 235 -3.74 -11.15 11.64
N PHE A 236 -3.92 -10.01 12.31
CA PHE A 236 -4.77 -9.94 13.50
C PHE A 236 -6.22 -9.52 13.21
N GLY A 237 -6.60 -9.26 11.96
CA GLY A 237 -7.88 -8.67 11.56
C GLY A 237 -7.91 -7.15 11.72
N LEU A 238 -8.69 -6.48 10.86
CA LEU A 238 -8.90 -5.03 10.94
C LEU A 238 -9.65 -4.66 12.23
N GLY A 239 -9.10 -3.73 13.02
CA GLY A 239 -9.73 -3.23 14.25
C GLY A 239 -9.70 -4.18 15.44
N SER A 240 -9.00 -5.32 15.33
CA SER A 240 -8.93 -6.32 16.39
C SER A 240 -8.16 -5.84 17.63
N LYS A 241 -8.71 -6.12 18.81
CA LYS A 241 -7.99 -5.94 20.08
C LYS A 241 -6.71 -6.78 20.16
N LYS A 242 -6.64 -7.93 19.48
CA LYS A 242 -5.45 -8.79 19.42
C LYS A 242 -4.29 -8.16 18.62
N SER A 243 -4.56 -7.10 17.84
CA SER A 243 -3.51 -6.33 17.15
C SER A 243 -2.85 -5.26 18.03
N ALA A 244 -3.41 -4.98 19.22
CA ALA A 244 -2.86 -3.99 20.14
C ALA A 244 -1.44 -4.41 20.57
N GLY A 245 -0.51 -3.45 20.53
CA GLY A 245 0.89 -3.69 20.85
C GLY A 245 1.67 -4.50 19.81
N MET A 246 1.06 -5.01 18.72
CA MET A 246 1.71 -5.85 17.71
C MET A 246 2.45 -5.08 16.60
N LEU A 247 2.14 -3.80 16.43
CA LEU A 247 2.86 -2.89 15.53
C LEU A 247 4.09 -2.31 16.24
N ASP A 248 5.16 -2.04 15.51
CA ASP A 248 6.28 -1.25 16.05
C ASP A 248 5.77 0.15 16.46
N LYS A 249 6.32 0.70 17.55
CA LYS A 249 5.91 2.04 18.03
C LYS A 249 6.58 3.14 17.20
N LYS A 250 5.82 4.23 16.96
CA LYS A 250 6.36 5.51 16.47
C LYS A 250 7.48 5.99 17.43
N VAL A 251 8.59 6.48 16.91
CA VAL A 251 9.73 6.92 17.72
C VAL A 251 9.42 8.26 18.35
N GLN A 252 9.22 8.28 19.67
CA GLN A 252 8.94 9.52 20.38
C GLN A 252 10.24 10.28 20.69
N CYS A 253 10.21 11.59 20.49
CA CYS A 253 11.34 12.47 20.81
C CYS A 253 10.89 13.68 21.63
N THR A 254 11.89 14.37 22.16
CA THR A 254 11.81 15.74 22.68
C THR A 254 12.34 16.69 21.61
N THR A 255 12.39 17.99 21.91
CA THR A 255 13.03 18.96 21.01
C THR A 255 14.54 18.75 20.82
N LYS A 256 15.19 17.89 21.63
CA LYS A 256 16.64 17.68 21.63
C LYS A 256 17.10 16.23 21.44
N SER A 257 16.27 15.24 21.76
CA SER A 257 16.68 13.82 21.73
C SER A 257 15.50 12.87 21.64
N ILE A 258 15.77 11.63 21.19
CA ILE A 258 14.82 10.51 21.28
C ILE A 258 14.62 10.11 22.74
N LYS A 259 13.37 9.85 23.12
CA LYS A 259 13.01 9.35 24.45
C LYS A 259 13.35 7.85 24.54
N THR A 260 14.62 7.53 24.78
CA THR A 260 15.14 6.16 24.73
C THR A 260 14.42 5.18 25.67
N TRP A 261 13.90 5.65 26.81
CA TRP A 261 13.10 4.85 27.75
C TRP A 261 11.70 4.46 27.21
N LEU A 262 11.26 5.03 26.10
CA LEU A 262 10.02 4.66 25.39
C LEU A 262 10.29 3.83 24.13
N LEU A 263 11.56 3.58 23.79
CA LEU A 263 11.90 2.78 22.62
C LEU A 263 11.60 1.30 22.85
N GLN A 264 10.88 0.71 21.90
CA GLN A 264 10.62 -0.71 21.88
C GLN A 264 11.94 -1.49 21.74
N GLY A 265 12.12 -2.53 22.56
CA GLY A 265 13.32 -3.35 22.60
C GLY A 265 14.49 -2.78 23.42
N TYR A 266 14.34 -1.60 24.02
CA TYR A 266 15.35 -1.01 24.92
C TYR A 266 14.96 -1.17 26.39
N GLY A 267 15.95 -1.37 27.27
CA GLY A 267 15.74 -1.52 28.71
C GLY A 267 15.13 -2.88 29.11
N SER A 268 14.59 -2.97 30.33
CA SER A 268 13.86 -4.15 30.82
C SER A 268 12.34 -4.04 30.63
N THR A 269 11.82 -2.84 30.36
CA THR A 269 10.38 -2.55 30.27
C THR A 269 9.69 -3.22 29.08
N TRP A 270 10.43 -3.61 28.02
CA TRP A 270 9.86 -4.39 26.92
C TRP A 270 9.53 -5.84 27.32
N GLN A 271 10.09 -6.33 28.43
CA GLN A 271 9.84 -7.67 28.98
C GLN A 271 8.60 -7.68 29.89
N GLU A 272 8.21 -6.51 30.41
CA GLU A 272 7.09 -6.34 31.34
C GLU A 272 5.76 -6.02 30.63
N GLU A 273 5.76 -5.79 29.31
CA GLU A 273 4.50 -5.62 28.58
C GLU A 273 3.73 -6.95 28.59
N GLU A 274 2.67 -7.02 29.39
CA GLU A 274 1.63 -8.07 29.45
C GLU A 274 0.93 -8.38 28.11
N ASN A 275 1.45 -7.87 26.99
CA ASN A 275 1.02 -8.23 25.66
C ASN A 275 1.52 -9.63 25.36
N ILE A 276 0.71 -10.65 25.65
CA ILE A 276 0.95 -12.03 25.20
C ILE A 276 1.31 -11.96 23.71
N LEU A 277 2.56 -12.28 23.38
CA LEU A 277 3.03 -12.25 22.01
C LEU A 277 2.29 -13.35 21.26
N HIS A 278 1.45 -12.94 20.31
CA HIS A 278 0.68 -13.86 19.49
C HIS A 278 1.21 -13.83 18.07
N LEU A 279 1.35 -15.01 17.47
CA LEU A 279 1.55 -15.07 16.03
C LEU A 279 0.30 -14.55 15.30
N PRO A 280 0.47 -13.83 14.18
CA PRO A 280 -0.63 -13.35 13.37
C PRO A 280 -1.45 -14.51 12.83
N ASN A 281 -2.64 -14.72 13.39
CA ASN A 281 -3.57 -15.77 13.01
C ASN A 281 -4.89 -15.12 12.59
N PRO A 282 -5.41 -15.38 11.37
CA PRO A 282 -6.65 -14.78 10.91
C PRO A 282 -7.77 -15.01 11.93
N LEU A 283 -8.54 -13.95 12.21
CA LEU A 283 -9.60 -13.97 13.23
C LEU A 283 -10.60 -15.11 12.96
N ARG A 284 -10.58 -16.15 13.82
CA ARG A 284 -11.57 -17.23 13.83
C ARG A 284 -12.98 -16.77 14.23
N GLU A 285 -13.09 -15.69 15.00
CA GLU A 285 -14.31 -15.31 15.72
C GLU A 285 -15.31 -14.50 14.86
N CYS A 286 -14.92 -14.06 13.65
CA CYS A 286 -15.74 -13.16 12.82
C CYS A 286 -16.11 -13.71 11.43
N GLN A 287 -15.74 -14.94 11.08
CA GLN A 287 -15.98 -15.49 9.74
C GLN A 287 -17.17 -16.46 9.77
N ASN A 288 -18.26 -16.11 9.07
CA ASN A 288 -19.30 -17.08 8.74
C ASN A 288 -18.88 -17.89 7.48
N THR A 289 -19.59 -18.99 7.20
CA THR A 289 -19.28 -19.86 6.05
C THR A 289 -19.32 -19.11 4.71
N ASP A 290 -20.29 -18.22 4.59
CA ASP A 290 -20.56 -17.37 3.43
C ASP A 290 -19.37 -16.43 3.10
N ASP A 291 -18.74 -15.82 4.11
CA ASP A 291 -17.52 -15.02 3.97
C ASP A 291 -16.33 -15.88 3.53
N SER A 292 -16.28 -17.15 3.92
CA SER A 292 -15.20 -18.07 3.59
C SER A 292 -15.20 -18.45 2.10
N ASP A 293 -16.39 -18.68 1.52
CA ASP A 293 -16.51 -19.00 0.10
C ASP A 293 -16.14 -17.80 -0.78
N ALA A 294 -16.53 -16.59 -0.38
CA ALA A 294 -16.14 -15.37 -1.06
C ALA A 294 -14.62 -15.15 -1.06
N ILE A 295 -13.94 -15.42 0.07
CA ILE A 295 -12.47 -15.36 0.17
C ILE A 295 -11.82 -16.30 -0.83
N VAL A 296 -12.25 -17.57 -0.84
CA VAL A 296 -11.67 -18.60 -1.72
C VAL A 296 -11.88 -18.21 -3.18
N LYS A 297 -13.06 -17.70 -3.52
CA LYS A 297 -13.35 -17.24 -4.88
C LYS A 297 -12.48 -16.06 -5.28
N LEU A 298 -12.40 -15.02 -4.45
CA LEU A 298 -11.55 -13.85 -4.73
C LEU A 298 -10.08 -14.25 -4.90
N ARG A 299 -9.56 -15.13 -4.03
CA ARG A 299 -8.20 -15.68 -4.13
C ARG A 299 -7.95 -16.34 -5.49
N ASN A 300 -8.89 -17.14 -5.97
CA ASN A 300 -8.75 -17.87 -7.23
C ASN A 300 -8.91 -16.96 -8.45
N GLU A 301 -9.95 -16.12 -8.48
CA GLU A 301 -10.26 -15.26 -9.63
C GLU A 301 -9.28 -14.09 -9.77
N MET A 302 -8.63 -13.67 -8.68
CA MET A 302 -7.60 -12.61 -8.68
C MET A 302 -6.15 -13.15 -8.77
N THR A 303 -5.94 -14.41 -9.17
CA THR A 303 -4.61 -15.05 -9.22
C THR A 303 -3.58 -14.21 -10.01
N PHE A 304 -3.96 -13.71 -11.20
CA PHE A 304 -3.08 -12.86 -12.02
C PHE A 304 -2.62 -11.61 -11.26
N TYR A 305 -3.57 -10.89 -10.66
CA TYR A 305 -3.29 -9.65 -9.94
C TYR A 305 -2.46 -9.90 -8.67
N SER A 306 -2.73 -10.99 -7.93
CA SER A 306 -1.89 -11.38 -6.80
C SER A 306 -0.44 -11.66 -7.23
N LYS A 307 -0.24 -12.44 -8.31
CA LYS A 307 1.12 -12.72 -8.83
C LYS A 307 1.80 -11.47 -9.39
N LEU A 308 1.05 -10.57 -10.02
CA LEU A 308 1.56 -9.29 -10.52
C LEU A 308 2.12 -8.44 -9.37
N SER A 309 1.36 -8.27 -8.28
CA SER A 309 1.82 -7.55 -7.07
C SER A 309 3.09 -8.18 -6.46
N LEU A 310 3.18 -9.52 -6.43
CA LEU A 310 4.37 -10.21 -5.91
C LEU A 310 5.60 -9.93 -6.78
N VAL A 311 5.46 -10.02 -8.11
CA VAL A 311 6.56 -9.76 -9.05
C VAL A 311 7.05 -8.32 -8.91
N ILE A 312 6.13 -7.35 -8.80
CA ILE A 312 6.48 -5.94 -8.62
C ILE A 312 7.24 -5.71 -7.31
N ASN A 313 6.74 -6.24 -6.19
CA ASN A 313 7.44 -6.15 -4.90
C ASN A 313 8.83 -6.79 -4.98
N THR A 314 8.95 -7.96 -5.59
CA THR A 314 10.24 -8.66 -5.73
C THR A 314 11.24 -7.87 -6.58
N ALA A 315 10.76 -7.21 -7.64
CA ALA A 315 11.61 -6.47 -8.56
C ALA A 315 12.09 -5.13 -7.99
N PHE A 316 11.21 -4.39 -7.31
CA PHE A 316 11.50 -3.03 -6.85
C PHE A 316 11.87 -2.93 -5.37
N LEU A 317 11.48 -3.91 -4.55
CA LEU A 317 11.75 -3.96 -3.11
C LEU A 317 12.32 -5.34 -2.70
N PRO A 318 13.45 -5.80 -3.28
CA PRO A 318 13.95 -7.14 -3.03
C PRO A 318 14.30 -7.41 -1.56
N LEU A 319 14.82 -6.40 -0.85
CA LEU A 319 15.16 -6.53 0.58
C LEU A 319 13.91 -6.63 1.46
N SER A 320 12.93 -5.72 1.29
CA SER A 320 11.66 -5.80 2.03
C SER A 320 10.90 -7.08 1.73
N THR A 321 10.92 -7.53 0.47
CA THR A 321 10.33 -8.80 0.03
C THR A 321 10.97 -9.97 0.75
N LYS A 322 12.31 -9.99 0.86
CA LYS A 322 13.05 -11.04 1.58
C LYS A 322 12.66 -11.10 3.05
N VAL A 323 12.61 -9.96 3.73
CA VAL A 323 12.20 -9.89 5.16
C VAL A 323 10.77 -10.38 5.34
N ALA A 324 9.85 -9.97 4.46
CA ALA A 324 8.47 -10.44 4.51
C ALA A 324 8.37 -11.96 4.25
N GLN A 325 9.18 -12.50 3.34
CA GLN A 325 9.23 -13.93 3.07
C GLN A 325 9.75 -14.73 4.27
N GLU A 326 10.82 -14.29 4.92
CA GLU A 326 11.35 -14.93 6.13
C GLU A 326 10.29 -14.99 7.25
N ALA A 327 9.51 -13.92 7.40
CA ALA A 327 8.41 -13.89 8.35
C ALA A 327 7.28 -14.88 7.97
N VAL A 328 6.91 -14.96 6.70
CA VAL A 328 5.92 -15.93 6.20
C VAL A 328 6.41 -17.37 6.38
N ASP A 329 7.68 -17.64 6.09
CA ASP A 329 8.29 -18.97 6.26
C ASP A 329 8.29 -19.40 7.74
N TYR A 330 8.47 -18.44 8.66
CA TYR A 330 8.28 -18.70 10.09
C TYR A 330 6.84 -19.10 10.41
N LEU A 331 5.83 -18.41 9.86
CA LEU A 331 4.42 -18.79 10.04
C LEU A 331 4.08 -20.16 9.46
N LYS A 332 4.67 -20.54 8.33
CA LYS A 332 4.49 -21.89 7.78
C LYS A 332 5.04 -22.99 8.68
N LYS A 333 6.03 -22.67 9.53
CA LYS A 333 6.64 -23.63 10.47
C LYS A 333 5.99 -23.62 11.85
N GLN A 334 5.62 -22.44 12.35
CA GLN A 334 5.22 -22.23 13.75
C GLN A 334 3.78 -21.74 13.91
N GLY A 335 3.12 -21.37 12.82
CA GLY A 335 1.71 -20.99 12.82
C GLY A 335 0.79 -22.19 13.04
N SER A 336 -0.47 -21.93 13.37
CA SER A 336 -1.48 -23.01 13.50
C SER A 336 -1.73 -23.72 12.17
N ASP A 337 -2.14 -24.99 12.18
CA ASP A 337 -2.43 -25.79 10.98
C ASP A 337 -3.29 -25.06 9.94
N ARG A 338 -4.41 -24.45 10.37
CA ARG A 338 -5.28 -23.66 9.47
C ARG A 338 -4.57 -22.47 8.80
N LEU A 339 -3.64 -21.83 9.50
CA LEU A 339 -2.85 -20.74 8.95
C LEU A 339 -1.87 -21.28 7.90
N GLN A 340 -1.23 -22.41 8.17
CA GLN A 340 -0.35 -23.08 7.20
C GLN A 340 -1.12 -23.45 5.93
N GLU A 341 -2.29 -24.10 6.07
CA GLU A 341 -3.17 -24.43 4.94
C GLU A 341 -3.60 -23.19 4.14
N ASN A 342 -3.95 -22.09 4.81
CA ASN A 342 -4.29 -20.85 4.15
C ASN A 342 -3.12 -20.29 3.34
N LEU A 343 -1.92 -20.25 3.93
CA LEU A 343 -0.71 -19.74 3.29
C LEU A 343 -0.32 -20.57 2.06
N ASP A 344 -0.49 -21.89 2.10
CA ASP A 344 -0.21 -22.78 0.96
C ASP A 344 -1.11 -22.51 -0.25
N LEU A 345 -2.30 -21.96 -0.01
CA LEU A 345 -3.24 -21.60 -1.08
C LEU A 345 -2.98 -20.19 -1.65
N GLU A 346 -2.30 -19.32 -0.91
CA GLU A 346 -2.09 -17.93 -1.29
C GLU A 346 -1.25 -17.78 -2.56
N LYS A 347 -1.68 -16.89 -3.45
CA LYS A 347 -0.97 -16.62 -4.71
C LYS A 347 0.07 -15.52 -4.56
N ASN A 348 -0.05 -14.71 -3.52
CA ASN A 348 0.96 -13.78 -3.06
C ASN A 348 1.04 -13.92 -1.55
N GLU A 349 2.13 -14.49 -1.07
CA GLU A 349 2.25 -14.88 0.34
C GLU A 349 2.69 -13.73 1.24
N ILE A 350 3.36 -12.71 0.69
CA ILE A 350 3.80 -11.52 1.43
C ILE A 350 2.74 -10.41 1.46
N VAL A 351 1.67 -10.53 0.66
CA VAL A 351 0.53 -9.61 0.67
C VAL A 351 -0.66 -10.30 1.31
N ALA A 352 -0.87 -9.98 2.58
CA ALA A 352 -1.75 -10.71 3.49
C ALA A 352 -3.24 -10.41 3.27
N SER A 353 -3.57 -9.23 2.75
CA SER A 353 -4.92 -8.70 2.78
C SER A 353 -5.40 -8.19 1.42
N ARG A 354 -6.72 -8.25 1.22
CA ARG A 354 -7.43 -7.77 0.03
C ARG A 354 -8.67 -7.02 0.46
N THR A 355 -8.83 -5.78 0.04
CA THR A 355 -10.04 -5.00 0.26
C THR A 355 -10.74 -4.76 -1.06
N VAL A 356 -11.98 -5.21 -1.16
CA VAL A 356 -12.87 -4.91 -2.29
C VAL A 356 -13.73 -3.73 -1.88
N SER A 357 -13.81 -2.71 -2.73
CA SER A 357 -14.68 -1.55 -2.57
C SER A 357 -15.52 -1.37 -3.82
N VAL A 358 -16.79 -0.98 -3.66
CA VAL A 358 -17.71 -0.69 -4.77
C VAL A 358 -18.32 0.71 -4.62
N ASN A 359 -18.30 1.49 -5.70
CA ASN A 359 -18.82 2.87 -5.76
C ASN A 359 -18.37 3.75 -4.58
N THR A 360 -17.16 3.47 -4.06
CA THR A 360 -16.69 4.10 -2.82
C THR A 360 -15.91 5.37 -3.13
N GLN A 361 -16.17 6.42 -2.34
CA GLN A 361 -15.34 7.61 -2.23
C GLN A 361 -14.76 7.68 -0.82
N VAL A 362 -13.46 7.97 -0.73
CA VAL A 362 -12.71 8.01 0.54
C VAL A 362 -11.99 9.35 0.66
N HIS A 363 -11.71 9.75 1.89
CA HIS A 363 -10.78 10.83 2.13
C HIS A 363 -9.42 10.50 1.53
N THR A 364 -8.73 11.52 1.03
CA THR A 364 -7.31 11.39 0.75
C THR A 364 -6.57 11.12 2.04
N HIS A 365 -5.83 10.02 2.08
CA HIS A 365 -5.22 9.49 3.29
C HIS A 365 -3.93 8.74 2.98
N ARG A 366 -3.23 8.30 4.03
CA ARG A 366 -2.16 7.30 3.95
C ARG A 366 -2.51 6.10 4.82
N ASP A 367 -2.07 4.94 4.41
CA ASP A 367 -2.28 3.70 5.16
C ASP A 367 -1.17 3.46 6.19
N ARG A 368 -1.11 4.33 7.22
CA ARG A 368 -0.02 4.41 8.20
C ARG A 368 0.34 3.12 8.96
N ASN A 369 -0.46 2.06 8.85
CA ASN A 369 -0.22 0.78 9.53
C ASN A 369 0.20 -0.33 8.54
N ASN A 370 0.31 -0.02 7.25
CA ASN A 370 0.75 -0.97 6.24
C ASN A 370 2.27 -1.18 6.32
N ALA A 371 2.73 -2.33 5.87
CA ALA A 371 4.14 -2.69 5.83
C ALA A 371 4.89 -1.90 4.76
N PHE A 372 6.23 -1.94 4.79
CA PHE A 372 7.09 -1.35 3.76
C PHE A 372 7.20 -2.24 2.51
N LEU A 373 6.04 -2.56 1.97
CA LEU A 373 5.83 -3.21 0.69
C LEU A 373 5.06 -2.24 -0.20
N PHE A 374 5.11 -2.47 -1.51
CA PHE A 374 4.14 -1.83 -2.40
C PHE A 374 2.79 -2.48 -2.19
N ASP A 375 1.87 -1.67 -1.70
CA ASP A 375 0.45 -1.92 -1.81
C ASP A 375 0.04 -1.76 -3.27
N SER A 376 -1.03 -2.42 -3.68
CA SER A 376 -1.53 -2.37 -5.05
C SER A 376 -3.02 -2.09 -5.08
N VAL A 377 -3.47 -1.25 -6.02
CA VAL A 377 -4.89 -1.03 -6.29
C VAL A 377 -5.18 -1.37 -7.74
N TYR A 378 -6.20 -2.21 -7.95
CA TYR A 378 -6.70 -2.61 -9.26
C TYR A 378 -8.10 -2.04 -9.48
N PHE A 379 -8.35 -1.46 -10.65
CA PHE A 379 -9.61 -0.80 -10.96
C PHE A 379 -10.44 -1.62 -11.95
N PHE A 380 -11.75 -1.74 -11.71
CA PHE A 380 -12.68 -2.42 -12.61
C PHE A 380 -14.00 -1.67 -12.66
N GLY A 381 -14.73 -1.75 -13.77
CA GLY A 381 -16.06 -1.17 -13.84
C GLY A 381 -16.42 -0.63 -15.20
N ASN A 382 -17.52 0.12 -15.23
CA ASN A 382 -18.02 0.87 -16.37
C ASN A 382 -18.09 2.38 -16.06
N HIS A 383 -17.34 2.84 -15.06
CA HIS A 383 -17.21 4.24 -14.71
C HIS A 383 -16.21 4.96 -15.63
N LEU A 384 -16.34 6.28 -15.63
CA LEU A 384 -15.42 7.25 -16.19
C LEU A 384 -14.86 8.13 -15.06
N GLY A 385 -13.73 8.79 -15.31
CA GLY A 385 -12.98 9.50 -14.28
C GLY A 385 -12.48 8.56 -13.18
N GLY A 386 -12.43 9.05 -11.93
CA GLY A 386 -12.04 8.23 -10.78
C GLY A 386 -10.56 7.90 -10.73
N GLU A 387 -9.74 8.80 -11.27
CA GLU A 387 -8.28 8.77 -11.24
C GLU A 387 -7.77 8.54 -9.80
N PHE A 388 -6.70 7.77 -9.69
CA PHE A 388 -6.01 7.54 -8.43
C PHE A 388 -5.10 8.72 -8.15
N LEU A 389 -5.47 9.53 -7.16
CA LEU A 389 -4.74 10.75 -6.83
C LEU A 389 -3.54 10.40 -5.96
N LEU A 390 -2.40 11.03 -6.25
CA LEU A 390 -1.17 10.97 -5.45
C LEU A 390 -0.72 12.40 -5.10
N PRO A 391 -1.41 13.09 -4.18
CA PRO A 391 -1.21 14.54 -4.01
C PRO A 391 0.19 14.93 -3.58
N SER A 392 0.87 14.10 -2.79
CA SER A 392 2.28 14.34 -2.42
C SER A 392 3.22 14.41 -3.60
N LEU A 393 2.84 13.81 -4.73
CA LEU A 393 3.62 13.76 -5.96
C LEU A 393 3.09 14.73 -7.04
N GLY A 394 1.92 15.36 -6.82
CA GLY A 394 1.28 16.25 -7.79
C GLY A 394 0.76 15.57 -9.05
N VAL A 395 0.50 14.26 -9.00
CA VAL A 395 0.07 13.47 -10.15
C VAL A 395 -1.18 12.64 -9.83
N ALA A 396 -1.87 12.24 -10.90
CA ALA A 396 -2.99 11.32 -10.85
C ALA A 396 -2.80 10.21 -11.88
N TYR A 397 -3.11 8.97 -11.51
CA TYR A 397 -3.02 7.82 -12.41
C TYR A 397 -4.41 7.39 -12.90
N PRO A 398 -4.58 6.99 -14.18
CA PRO A 398 -5.86 6.50 -14.68
C PRO A 398 -6.47 5.39 -13.81
N GLY A 399 -7.70 5.61 -13.36
CA GLY A 399 -8.44 4.71 -12.46
C GLY A 399 -9.50 3.86 -13.17
N LEU A 400 -9.34 3.62 -14.48
CA LEU A 400 -10.34 2.94 -15.31
C LEU A 400 -10.17 1.42 -15.31
N HIS A 401 -11.12 0.70 -15.90
CA HIS A 401 -11.12 -0.77 -15.93
C HIS A 401 -9.80 -1.35 -16.48
N GLY A 402 -9.20 -2.26 -15.69
CA GLY A 402 -7.99 -2.98 -16.03
C GLY A 402 -6.69 -2.28 -15.61
N TYR A 403 -6.73 -0.98 -15.29
CA TYR A 403 -5.56 -0.25 -14.80
C TYR A 403 -5.20 -0.68 -13.38
N SER A 404 -3.92 -0.51 -13.02
CA SER A 404 -3.46 -0.70 -11.65
C SER A 404 -2.33 0.24 -11.27
N PHE A 405 -2.26 0.58 -9.99
CA PHE A 405 -1.17 1.36 -9.41
C PHE A 405 -0.58 0.66 -8.19
N HIS A 406 0.75 0.71 -8.05
CA HIS A 406 1.51 0.05 -7.00
C HIS A 406 2.43 1.06 -6.35
N GLY A 407 2.45 1.14 -5.02
CA GLY A 407 3.30 2.10 -4.33
C GLY A 407 3.26 1.99 -2.80
N PRO A 408 4.10 2.76 -2.11
CA PRO A 408 4.21 2.74 -0.65
C PRO A 408 3.13 3.62 -0.01
N PHE A 409 1.87 3.19 -0.04
CA PHE A 409 0.72 3.96 0.46
C PHE A 409 0.73 4.18 1.98
N ARG A 410 1.61 3.50 2.71
CA ARG A 410 1.96 3.85 4.09
C ARG A 410 2.49 5.29 4.21
N ILE A 411 3.27 5.72 3.21
CA ILE A 411 3.98 6.99 3.19
C ILE A 411 3.23 8.00 2.33
N LEU A 412 2.82 7.61 1.12
CA LEU A 412 2.18 8.50 0.17
C LEU A 412 0.72 8.78 0.54
N TYR A 413 0.34 10.06 0.55
CA TYR A 413 -1.06 10.43 0.52
C TYR A 413 -1.65 10.03 -0.83
N HIS A 414 -2.80 9.38 -0.77
CA HIS A 414 -3.52 8.92 -1.94
C HIS A 414 -5.03 9.00 -1.73
N GLY A 415 -5.74 9.13 -2.85
CA GLY A 415 -7.18 9.30 -2.87
C GLY A 415 -7.78 8.90 -4.21
N VAL A 416 -9.06 9.18 -4.38
CA VAL A 416 -9.78 8.87 -5.61
C VAL A 416 -10.49 10.12 -6.07
N ALA A 417 -10.32 10.47 -7.35
CA ALA A 417 -11.04 11.57 -7.95
C ALA A 417 -12.55 11.25 -8.07
N LYS A 418 -13.36 12.27 -8.33
CA LYS A 418 -14.76 12.08 -8.71
C LYS A 418 -14.84 11.14 -9.92
N PHE A 419 -15.63 10.09 -9.78
CA PHE A 419 -16.01 9.21 -10.88
C PHE A 419 -17.48 9.43 -11.20
N TYR A 420 -17.84 9.09 -12.43
CA TYR A 420 -19.19 9.22 -12.96
C TYR A 420 -19.47 8.10 -13.97
N PHE A 421 -20.71 8.01 -14.42
CA PHE A 421 -21.16 7.03 -15.40
C PHE A 421 -21.71 7.76 -16.62
N ASP A 422 -21.61 7.13 -17.78
CA ASP A 422 -22.22 7.65 -19.01
C ASP A 422 -23.75 7.68 -18.87
N GLN A 423 -24.39 8.76 -19.30
CA GLN A 423 -25.86 8.86 -19.33
C GLN A 423 -26.52 7.80 -20.21
N ALA A 424 -25.83 7.31 -21.23
CA ALA A 424 -26.27 6.23 -22.10
C ALA A 424 -25.98 4.83 -21.52
N LEU A 425 -25.47 4.72 -20.29
CA LEU A 425 -25.13 3.45 -19.68
C LEU A 425 -26.39 2.61 -19.38
N GLU A 426 -26.57 1.51 -20.12
CA GLU A 426 -27.65 0.56 -19.89
C GLU A 426 -27.33 -0.45 -18.76
N ALA A 427 -26.05 -0.75 -18.56
CA ALA A 427 -25.61 -1.69 -17.55
C ALA A 427 -25.63 -1.07 -16.13
N PRO A 428 -25.76 -1.87 -15.06
CA PRO A 428 -25.69 -1.34 -13.69
C PRO A 428 -24.39 -0.54 -13.44
N PRO A 429 -24.47 0.66 -12.85
CA PRO A 429 -23.31 1.53 -12.61
C PRO A 429 -22.43 0.98 -11.49
N GLN A 430 -21.22 0.55 -11.84
CA GLN A 430 -20.30 -0.09 -10.92
C GLN A 430 -18.86 0.33 -11.18
N ARG A 431 -18.25 0.93 -10.16
CA ARG A 431 -16.81 1.13 -10.01
C ARG A 431 -16.32 0.24 -8.87
N PHE A 432 -15.43 -0.69 -9.18
CA PHE A 432 -14.74 -1.49 -8.19
C PHE A 432 -13.29 -1.05 -8.05
N SER A 433 -12.78 -1.11 -6.82
CA SER A 433 -11.34 -1.15 -6.57
C SER A 433 -11.02 -2.35 -5.70
N VAL A 434 -9.96 -3.08 -6.06
CA VAL A 434 -9.39 -4.12 -5.21
C VAL A 434 -8.02 -3.65 -4.75
N ALA A 435 -7.89 -3.35 -3.47
CA ALA A 435 -6.61 -3.03 -2.85
C ALA A 435 -5.98 -4.32 -2.28
N MET A 436 -4.72 -4.61 -2.57
CA MET A 436 -3.97 -5.68 -1.91
C MET A 436 -2.81 -5.07 -1.11
N TRP A 437 -2.74 -5.42 0.17
CA TRP A 437 -1.87 -4.77 1.14
C TRP A 437 -1.51 -5.72 2.30
N SER A 438 -0.51 -5.35 3.10
CA SER A 438 -0.15 -6.06 4.34
C SER A 438 -0.02 -5.07 5.49
N ARG A 439 -0.53 -5.41 6.69
CA ARG A 439 -0.18 -4.64 7.90
C ARG A 439 1.27 -4.93 8.27
N GLU A 440 1.95 -3.91 8.78
CA GLU A 440 3.27 -4.07 9.39
C GLU A 440 3.23 -5.02 10.59
N SER A 441 2.16 -4.97 11.38
CA SER A 441 1.95 -5.88 12.51
C SER A 441 1.93 -7.36 12.11
N SER A 442 1.59 -7.68 10.86
CA SER A 442 1.70 -9.05 10.33
C SER A 442 3.14 -9.55 10.25
N PHE A 443 4.14 -8.67 10.36
CA PHE A 443 5.56 -9.01 10.30
C PHE A 443 6.31 -8.67 11.60
N SER A 444 6.09 -7.48 12.16
CA SER A 444 6.77 -7.05 13.40
C SER A 444 6.40 -7.92 14.60
N ALA A 445 5.19 -8.49 14.63
CA ALA A 445 4.79 -9.43 15.67
C ALA A 445 5.59 -10.75 15.59
N ILE A 446 5.86 -11.23 14.38
CA ILE A 446 6.61 -12.47 14.15
C ILE A 446 8.06 -12.29 14.61
N ALA A 447 8.69 -11.20 14.19
CA ALA A 447 10.08 -10.89 14.56
C ALA A 447 10.26 -10.81 16.09
N ARG A 448 9.28 -10.23 16.80
CA ARG A 448 9.31 -10.21 18.27
C ARG A 448 9.04 -11.56 18.90
N TYR A 449 8.04 -12.28 18.39
CA TYR A 449 7.71 -13.61 18.87
C TYR A 449 8.90 -14.57 18.72
N SER A 450 9.58 -14.56 17.57
CA SER A 450 10.78 -15.37 17.34
C SER A 450 11.92 -14.97 18.27
N ALA A 451 12.20 -13.67 18.42
CA ALA A 451 13.26 -13.19 19.31
C ALA A 451 13.03 -13.52 20.79
N TYR A 452 11.77 -13.57 21.24
CA TYR A 452 11.43 -13.97 22.60
C TYR A 452 11.69 -15.47 22.81
N HIS A 453 11.20 -16.32 21.91
CA HIS A 453 11.30 -17.78 22.06
C HIS A 453 12.65 -18.39 21.65
N GLU A 454 13.51 -17.67 20.94
CA GLU A 454 14.91 -18.08 20.72
C GLU A 454 15.75 -17.90 22.00
N LYS A 455 15.45 -16.89 22.84
CA LYS A 455 16.13 -16.69 24.12
C LYS A 455 15.77 -17.73 25.18
N ASP A 456 14.61 -18.37 25.09
CA ASP A 456 14.22 -19.47 25.98
C ASP A 456 15.00 -20.78 25.67
N LYS A 457 15.82 -20.80 24.62
CA LYS A 457 16.63 -21.96 24.19
C LYS A 457 18.14 -21.81 24.45
N GLU A 458 18.58 -20.67 24.98
CA GLU A 458 19.94 -20.45 25.52
C GLU A 458 19.91 -20.51 27.05
#